data_AF-A0A5R9IWQ9-F1
#
_entry.id   AF-A0A5R9IWQ9-F1
#
_cell.length_a   1.000
_cell.length_b   1.000
_cell.length_c   1.000
_cell.angle_alpha   90.00
_cell.angle_beta   90.00
_cell.angle_gamma   90.00
#
_symmetry.space_group_name_H-M   'P 1'
#
loop_
_entity.id
_entity.type
_entity.pdbx_description
1 polymer ?
#
loop_
_entity_poly.entity_id
_entity_poly.type
_entity_poly.pdbx_seq_one_letter_code
_entity_poly.pdbx_strand_id
1 'polypeptide(L)'
;MTQFLLPEFRSQFPILQQVINGYPLIYCDNAATTQKPIPVIQAVASQLEHCNANVHRGAHHLSANATTLYEQSRDKVAAFINAPAREQVIWTKGTTESINLLVATIGMQRISKGDEIVISVAEHHANIVPWQQLAQQCDAKLVILPVDESGRIDVEKSLPLVTEKCKFLSINHASNVLGKVNPIQSLFSKAKSVNAITVLDAAQTVAHLKIDVQSLDVDFVVFSAHKMFGPAGLGILYGRKALLDAMPPYQFGGEMIKKVSFECTQFNEIPHKFEAGTPNLTAVIAMGACIDFLSSDQYQQALQYEQDLIAYAYQKLNQVKGLRWLVTKSPDLPIFSFTLSSLHHQDLASYLDSKGIAVRSGHHCAMPLMQYLQLSGCVRVSLAPYNSYQEIDTLVQCINQFVNEDFSAAAIADAQQSELVKIPMSDSTEESHGAMNLQWQQLRQKFSRAQGWDAKHREIMLLGKALPRMAKSERSDDILISGCESNAWLKIDEANVDGFSFVADSDARVIRGLLFIILIASENKTPQQITRLDFEPLFAELGLMQHLSPSRGNGLLAIVKRIKELAGSQA
;
A
#
# COMPACT_ATOMS: atom_id res chain seq x y z
N MET A 1 -16.53 -32.47 -13.02
CA MET A 1 -15.74 -31.45 -12.31
C MET A 1 -16.52 -31.08 -11.06
N THR A 2 -15.91 -31.21 -9.89
CA THR A 2 -16.49 -30.78 -8.61
C THR A 2 -16.65 -29.26 -8.61
N GLN A 3 -17.78 -28.77 -8.10
CA GLN A 3 -18.09 -27.35 -7.98
C GLN A 3 -17.18 -26.70 -6.93
N PHE A 4 -16.68 -25.48 -7.17
CA PHE A 4 -15.91 -24.73 -6.18
C PHE A 4 -16.76 -24.47 -4.92
N LEU A 5 -16.28 -24.92 -3.76
CA LEU A 5 -16.94 -24.74 -2.46
C LEU A 5 -16.22 -23.67 -1.64
N LEU A 6 -16.71 -22.43 -1.72
CA LEU A 6 -16.17 -21.29 -0.98
C LEU A 6 -15.99 -21.55 0.53
N PRO A 7 -16.94 -22.17 1.26
CA PRO A 7 -16.75 -22.42 2.70
C PRO A 7 -15.52 -23.29 3.00
N GLU A 8 -15.27 -24.31 2.18
CA GLU A 8 -14.11 -25.20 2.33
C GLU A 8 -12.81 -24.46 2.01
N PHE A 9 -12.78 -23.72 0.90
CA PHE A 9 -11.60 -22.93 0.53
C PHE A 9 -11.28 -21.85 1.58
N ARG A 10 -12.30 -21.11 2.02
CA ARG A 10 -12.16 -20.04 3.03
C ARG A 10 -11.72 -20.59 4.39
N SER A 11 -12.12 -21.81 4.75
CA SER A 11 -11.70 -22.46 6.01
C SER A 11 -10.18 -22.69 6.10
N GLN A 12 -9.47 -22.68 4.97
CA GLN A 12 -8.01 -22.75 4.93
C GLN A 12 -7.35 -21.48 5.48
N PHE A 13 -8.07 -20.37 5.67
CA PHE A 13 -7.50 -19.08 6.08
C PHE A 13 -7.99 -18.69 7.48
N PRO A 14 -7.32 -19.13 8.56
CA PRO A 14 -7.83 -19.01 9.93
C PRO A 14 -8.06 -17.56 10.39
N ILE A 15 -7.25 -16.61 9.89
CA ILE A 15 -7.38 -15.19 10.23
C ILE A 15 -8.73 -14.58 9.81
N LEU A 16 -9.41 -15.16 8.82
CA LEU A 16 -10.71 -14.68 8.34
C LEU A 16 -11.87 -14.96 9.32
N GLN A 17 -11.61 -15.66 10.42
CA GLN A 17 -12.58 -15.90 11.50
C GLN A 17 -12.53 -14.80 12.58
N GLN A 18 -11.63 -13.83 12.46
CA GLN A 18 -11.52 -12.75 13.44
C GLN A 18 -12.75 -11.82 13.41
N VAL A 19 -13.03 -11.26 14.58
CA VAL A 19 -14.02 -10.20 14.78
C VAL A 19 -13.28 -8.91 15.09
N ILE A 20 -13.50 -7.88 14.28
CA ILE A 20 -12.89 -6.55 14.39
C ILE A 20 -13.99 -5.56 14.73
N ASN A 21 -13.84 -4.81 15.84
CA ASN A 21 -14.81 -3.80 16.29
C ASN A 21 -16.25 -4.34 16.47
N GLY A 22 -16.40 -5.63 16.79
CA GLY A 22 -17.69 -6.30 16.92
C GLY A 22 -18.30 -6.80 15.60
N TYR A 23 -17.60 -6.65 14.47
CA TYR A 23 -18.02 -7.12 13.15
C TYR A 23 -17.12 -8.25 12.64
N PRO A 24 -17.64 -9.24 11.89
CA PRO A 24 -16.81 -10.22 11.20
C PRO A 24 -15.84 -9.53 10.24
N LEU A 25 -14.58 -9.97 10.20
CA LEU A 25 -13.57 -9.41 9.31
C LEU A 25 -13.96 -9.60 7.83
N ILE A 26 -14.04 -8.49 7.09
CA ILE A 26 -14.09 -8.47 5.63
C ILE A 26 -12.77 -7.91 5.12
N TYR A 27 -11.87 -8.80 4.67
CA TYR A 27 -10.54 -8.42 4.24
C TYR A 27 -10.46 -8.15 2.73
N CYS A 28 -10.34 -6.86 2.36
CA CYS A 28 -10.30 -6.37 0.99
C CYS A 28 -9.01 -5.55 0.67
N ASP A 29 -7.88 -5.85 1.32
CA ASP A 29 -6.55 -5.24 1.04
C ASP A 29 -5.53 -6.26 0.50
N ASN A 30 -6.00 -7.24 -0.27
CA ASN A 30 -5.21 -8.35 -0.79
C ASN A 30 -4.06 -7.92 -1.72
N ALA A 31 -4.20 -6.81 -2.45
CA ALA A 31 -3.15 -6.26 -3.31
C ALA A 31 -2.00 -5.59 -2.52
N ALA A 32 -2.17 -5.36 -1.21
CA ALA A 32 -1.06 -5.01 -0.32
C ALA A 32 -0.38 -6.28 0.21
N THR A 33 -1.17 -7.19 0.79
CA THR A 33 -0.72 -8.52 1.21
C THR A 33 -1.91 -9.46 1.28
N THR A 34 -1.70 -10.73 0.97
CA THR A 34 -2.73 -11.78 1.07
C THR A 34 -2.67 -12.47 2.42
N GLN A 35 -3.76 -13.13 2.82
CA GLN A 35 -3.78 -14.00 4.00
C GLN A 35 -3.12 -15.35 3.70
N LYS A 36 -2.76 -16.10 4.75
CA LYS A 36 -1.95 -17.33 4.63
C LYS A 36 -2.83 -18.56 4.85
N PRO A 37 -2.81 -19.55 3.95
CA PRO A 37 -3.56 -20.77 4.13
C PRO A 37 -2.85 -21.67 5.15
N ILE A 38 -3.60 -22.58 5.77
CA ILE A 38 -3.12 -23.54 6.77
C ILE A 38 -1.83 -24.26 6.33
N PRO A 39 -1.70 -24.79 5.09
CA PRO A 39 -0.47 -25.46 4.66
C PRO A 39 0.79 -24.58 4.75
N VAL A 40 0.67 -23.28 4.45
CA VAL A 40 1.81 -22.34 4.55
C VAL A 40 2.17 -22.08 6.01
N ILE A 41 1.17 -21.91 6.88
CA ILE A 41 1.36 -21.72 8.32
C ILE A 41 2.01 -22.97 8.95
N GLN A 42 1.50 -24.15 8.60
CA GLN A 42 2.01 -25.42 9.10
C GLN A 42 3.43 -25.72 8.59
N ALA A 43 3.78 -25.32 7.37
CA ALA A 43 5.14 -25.47 6.86
C ALA A 43 6.15 -24.66 7.68
N VAL A 44 5.79 -23.46 8.12
CA VAL A 44 6.61 -22.65 9.05
C VAL A 44 6.78 -23.38 10.39
N ALA A 45 5.67 -23.79 11.01
CA ALA A 45 5.69 -24.46 12.31
C ALA A 45 6.51 -25.77 12.25
N SER A 46 6.21 -26.63 11.28
CA SER A 46 6.89 -27.91 11.07
C SER A 46 8.39 -27.74 10.80
N GLN A 47 8.80 -26.72 10.04
CA GLN A 47 10.21 -26.44 9.82
C GLN A 47 10.93 -26.15 11.14
N LEU A 48 10.34 -25.32 12.00
CA LEU A 48 10.92 -24.93 13.28
C LEU A 48 10.93 -26.08 14.29
N GLU A 49 9.87 -26.90 14.30
CA GLU A 49 9.70 -28.01 15.24
C GLU A 49 10.56 -29.24 14.89
N HIS A 50 10.82 -29.49 13.60
CA HIS A 50 11.39 -30.76 13.15
C HIS A 50 12.67 -30.66 12.31
N CYS A 51 12.90 -29.52 11.65
CA CYS A 51 13.94 -29.39 10.62
C CYS A 51 14.79 -28.12 10.77
N ASN A 52 14.87 -27.51 11.96
CA ASN A 52 15.60 -26.27 12.16
C ASN A 52 17.12 -26.50 12.19
N ALA A 53 17.78 -26.11 11.10
CA ALA A 53 19.24 -26.10 10.94
C ALA A 53 19.62 -25.12 9.83
N ASN A 54 20.90 -24.72 9.78
CA ASN A 54 21.41 -23.96 8.64
C ASN A 54 21.58 -24.88 7.40
N VAL A 55 21.60 -24.30 6.21
CA VAL A 55 21.66 -25.01 4.91
C VAL A 55 23.08 -25.11 4.34
N HIS A 56 23.26 -25.99 3.34
CA HIS A 56 24.43 -26.20 2.48
C HIS A 56 25.69 -26.77 3.15
N ARG A 57 26.15 -26.25 4.30
CA ARG A 57 27.49 -26.54 4.84
C ARG A 57 27.52 -27.51 6.03
N GLY A 58 26.38 -27.96 6.53
CA GLY A 58 26.33 -28.89 7.67
C GLY A 58 26.44 -30.36 7.23
N ALA A 59 27.36 -31.10 7.85
CA ALA A 59 27.52 -32.55 7.61
C ALA A 59 26.51 -33.42 8.37
N HIS A 60 25.65 -32.82 9.20
CA HIS A 60 24.69 -33.54 10.04
C HIS A 60 23.31 -33.66 9.38
N HIS A 61 22.55 -34.68 9.79
CA HIS A 61 21.25 -35.03 9.23
C HIS A 61 20.26 -33.84 9.14
N LEU A 62 20.14 -33.03 10.20
CA LEU A 62 19.22 -31.87 10.18
C LEU A 62 19.59 -30.82 9.10
N SER A 63 20.87 -30.56 8.86
CA SER A 63 21.29 -29.61 7.81
C SER A 63 21.06 -30.18 6.42
N ALA A 64 21.29 -31.48 6.22
CA ALA A 64 20.99 -32.16 4.95
C ALA A 64 19.49 -32.10 4.62
N ASN A 65 18.62 -32.35 5.61
CA ASN A 65 17.17 -32.26 5.44
C ASN A 65 16.71 -30.83 5.17
N ALA A 66 17.20 -29.85 5.94
CA ALA A 66 16.90 -28.44 5.71
C ALA A 66 17.31 -27.99 4.30
N THR A 67 18.50 -28.41 3.84
CA THR A 67 19.01 -28.11 2.50
C THR A 67 18.14 -28.72 1.41
N THR A 68 17.71 -29.97 1.61
CA THR A 68 16.83 -30.66 0.66
C THR A 68 15.51 -29.92 0.49
N LEU A 69 14.86 -29.54 1.59
CA LEU A 69 13.58 -28.80 1.57
C LEU A 69 13.73 -27.39 0.97
N TYR A 70 14.85 -26.72 1.27
CA TYR A 70 15.18 -25.42 0.71
C TYR A 70 15.29 -25.46 -0.81
N GLU A 71 16.06 -26.41 -1.36
CA GLU A 71 16.25 -26.54 -2.81
C GLU A 71 15.01 -27.12 -3.52
N GLN A 72 14.23 -27.99 -2.87
CA GLN A 72 12.93 -28.43 -3.39
C GLN A 72 11.94 -27.27 -3.53
N SER A 73 12.00 -26.29 -2.63
CA SER A 73 11.16 -25.09 -2.75
C SER A 73 11.56 -24.25 -3.98
N ARG A 74 12.85 -24.24 -4.33
CA ARG A 74 13.35 -23.60 -5.55
C ARG A 74 12.87 -24.33 -6.81
N ASP A 75 12.88 -25.66 -6.78
CA ASP A 75 12.34 -26.49 -7.88
C ASP A 75 10.87 -26.20 -8.13
N LYS A 76 10.07 -26.11 -7.07
CA LYS A 76 8.65 -25.79 -7.15
C LYS A 76 8.42 -24.42 -7.77
N VAL A 77 9.17 -23.40 -7.34
CA VAL A 77 9.08 -22.06 -7.93
C VAL A 77 9.51 -22.07 -9.41
N ALA A 78 10.60 -22.76 -9.75
CA ALA A 78 11.05 -22.88 -11.13
C ALA A 78 9.98 -23.54 -12.01
N ALA A 79 9.38 -24.64 -11.57
CA ALA A 79 8.28 -25.29 -12.28
C ALA A 79 7.04 -24.39 -12.39
N PHE A 80 6.69 -23.68 -11.31
CA PHE A 80 5.51 -22.81 -11.26
C PHE A 80 5.55 -21.68 -12.31
N ILE A 81 6.73 -21.08 -12.52
CA ILE A 81 6.93 -20.03 -13.53
C ILE A 81 7.44 -20.56 -14.88
N ASN A 82 7.54 -21.89 -15.03
CA ASN A 82 8.14 -22.57 -16.17
C ASN A 82 9.58 -22.08 -16.48
N ALA A 83 10.42 -21.87 -15.47
CA ALA A 83 11.84 -21.56 -15.64
C ALA A 83 12.61 -22.80 -16.14
N PRO A 84 13.58 -22.64 -17.07
CA PRO A 84 14.33 -23.78 -17.61
C PRO A 84 15.16 -24.56 -16.57
N ALA A 85 15.61 -23.88 -15.52
CA ALA A 85 16.47 -24.47 -14.49
C ALA A 85 16.26 -23.76 -13.14
N ARG A 86 16.46 -24.50 -12.03
CA ARG A 86 16.27 -23.96 -10.67
C ARG A 86 17.24 -22.82 -10.36
N GLU A 87 18.45 -22.87 -10.91
CA GLU A 87 19.53 -21.92 -10.64
C GLU A 87 19.22 -20.52 -11.18
N GLN A 88 18.23 -20.41 -12.07
CA GLN A 88 17.71 -19.15 -12.57
C GLN A 88 16.72 -18.47 -11.62
N VAL A 89 16.34 -19.12 -10.53
CA VAL A 89 15.49 -18.58 -9.47
C VAL A 89 16.39 -18.15 -8.31
N ILE A 90 16.42 -16.86 -8.02
CA ILE A 90 17.19 -16.25 -6.93
C ILE A 90 16.23 -15.83 -5.82
N TRP A 91 16.55 -16.17 -4.58
CA TRP A 91 15.81 -15.68 -3.42
C TRP A 91 16.24 -14.27 -3.04
N THR A 92 15.26 -13.43 -2.77
CA THR A 92 15.44 -12.07 -2.25
C THR A 92 14.45 -11.83 -1.11
N LYS A 93 14.41 -10.64 -0.54
CA LYS A 93 13.43 -10.21 0.48
C LYS A 93 12.08 -9.83 -0.11
N GLY A 94 12.01 -9.60 -1.42
CA GLY A 94 10.82 -9.11 -2.12
C GLY A 94 11.16 -8.55 -3.50
N THR A 95 10.12 -8.24 -4.28
CA THR A 95 10.22 -7.55 -5.59
C THR A 95 11.15 -6.35 -5.53
N THR A 96 11.07 -5.56 -4.47
CA THR A 96 11.91 -4.38 -4.27
C THR A 96 13.40 -4.72 -4.21
N GLU A 97 13.80 -5.75 -3.45
CA GLU A 97 15.22 -6.13 -3.40
C GLU A 97 15.67 -6.75 -4.73
N SER A 98 14.80 -7.52 -5.39
CA SER A 98 15.07 -8.06 -6.73
C SER A 98 15.39 -6.95 -7.74
N ILE A 99 14.62 -5.86 -7.77
CA ILE A 99 14.88 -4.72 -8.67
C ILE A 99 16.16 -3.98 -8.28
N ASN A 100 16.41 -3.79 -6.98
CA ASN A 100 17.65 -3.17 -6.49
C ASN A 100 18.89 -4.01 -6.82
N LEU A 101 18.79 -5.33 -6.78
CA LEU A 101 19.84 -6.26 -7.23
C LEU A 101 20.16 -5.97 -8.70
N LEU A 102 19.14 -5.93 -9.58
CA LEU A 102 19.34 -5.64 -11.00
C LEU A 102 20.02 -4.29 -11.23
N VAL A 103 19.54 -3.24 -10.56
CA VAL A 103 20.10 -1.89 -10.66
C VAL A 103 21.57 -1.86 -10.23
N ALA A 104 21.88 -2.40 -9.05
CA ALA A 104 23.21 -2.35 -8.46
C ALA A 104 24.25 -3.23 -9.19
N THR A 105 23.80 -4.15 -10.06
CA THR A 105 24.66 -5.10 -10.76
C THR A 105 24.64 -4.84 -12.27
N ILE A 106 23.71 -5.46 -13.01
CA ILE A 106 23.62 -5.33 -14.47
C ILE A 106 23.29 -3.89 -14.91
N GLY A 107 22.54 -3.15 -14.10
CA GLY A 107 22.23 -1.74 -14.32
C GLY A 107 23.50 -0.89 -14.38
N MET A 108 24.29 -0.92 -13.31
CA MET A 108 25.58 -0.21 -13.22
C MET A 108 26.57 -0.60 -14.33
N GLN A 109 26.52 -1.83 -14.84
CA GLN A 109 27.41 -2.26 -15.93
C GLN A 109 26.97 -1.79 -17.32
N ARG A 110 25.67 -1.57 -17.53
CA ARG A 110 25.11 -1.36 -18.87
C ARG A 110 24.68 0.07 -19.17
N ILE A 111 24.49 0.88 -18.15
CA ILE A 111 24.01 2.25 -18.31
C ILE A 111 25.19 3.21 -18.32
N SER A 112 25.21 4.07 -19.34
CA SER A 112 26.15 5.17 -19.48
C SER A 112 25.40 6.49 -19.71
N LYS A 113 26.16 7.59 -19.73
CA LYS A 113 25.62 8.92 -19.97
C LYS A 113 24.81 8.99 -21.25
N GLY A 114 23.59 9.51 -21.15
CA GLY A 114 22.67 9.70 -22.27
C GLY A 114 21.88 8.46 -22.70
N ASP A 115 22.12 7.30 -22.07
CA ASP A 115 21.26 6.12 -22.22
C ASP A 115 19.87 6.35 -21.61
N GLU A 116 18.92 5.50 -21.99
CA GLU A 116 17.53 5.57 -21.55
C GLU A 116 17.12 4.33 -20.75
N ILE A 117 16.42 4.56 -19.64
CA ILE A 117 15.69 3.55 -18.88
C ILE A 117 14.20 3.82 -19.10
N VAL A 118 13.48 2.85 -19.63
CA VAL A 118 12.06 2.98 -19.96
C VAL A 118 11.20 2.28 -18.90
N ILE A 119 10.26 3.01 -18.31
CA ILE A 119 9.28 2.49 -17.35
C ILE A 119 7.87 3.02 -17.66
N SER A 120 6.81 2.48 -17.03
CA SER A 120 5.45 3.03 -17.16
C SER A 120 5.13 4.13 -16.14
N VAL A 121 4.19 5.01 -16.46
CA VAL A 121 3.61 5.94 -15.47
C VAL A 121 2.86 5.21 -14.34
N ALA A 122 2.37 3.98 -14.61
CA ALA A 122 1.61 3.18 -13.66
C ALA A 122 2.46 2.24 -12.80
N GLU A 123 3.79 2.41 -12.78
CA GLU A 123 4.70 1.61 -11.95
C GLU A 123 4.47 1.82 -10.45
N HIS A 124 4.71 0.75 -9.69
CA HIS A 124 4.88 0.83 -8.25
C HIS A 124 6.23 1.49 -7.92
N HIS A 125 6.35 2.21 -6.80
CA HIS A 125 7.58 2.92 -6.40
C HIS A 125 8.82 2.02 -6.37
N ALA A 126 8.65 0.74 -6.03
CA ALA A 126 9.72 -0.27 -6.07
C ALA A 126 10.35 -0.45 -7.47
N ASN A 127 9.59 -0.17 -8.54
CA ASN A 127 10.02 -0.18 -9.93
C ASN A 127 10.17 1.23 -10.52
N ILE A 128 10.34 2.26 -9.67
CA ILE A 128 10.64 3.64 -10.07
C ILE A 128 11.92 4.12 -9.40
N VAL A 129 11.95 4.10 -8.06
CA VAL A 129 13.02 4.73 -7.28
C VAL A 129 14.40 4.14 -7.58
N PRO A 130 14.59 2.81 -7.68
CA PRO A 130 15.91 2.26 -8.03
C PRO A 130 16.42 2.74 -9.39
N TRP A 131 15.55 2.78 -10.40
CA TRP A 131 15.89 3.25 -11.74
C TRP A 131 16.16 4.75 -11.80
N GLN A 132 15.42 5.56 -11.03
CA GLN A 132 15.69 6.99 -10.87
C GLN A 132 17.09 7.24 -10.29
N GLN A 133 17.46 6.50 -9.23
CA GLN A 133 18.78 6.63 -8.63
C GLN A 133 19.89 6.22 -9.61
N LEU A 134 19.70 5.14 -10.36
CA LEU A 134 20.65 4.71 -11.39
C LEU A 134 20.77 5.75 -12.51
N ALA A 135 19.66 6.28 -13.00
CA ALA A 135 19.64 7.31 -14.04
C ALA A 135 20.43 8.55 -13.58
N GLN A 136 20.22 9.00 -12.34
CA GLN A 136 20.94 10.12 -11.76
C GLN A 136 22.44 9.85 -11.60
N GLN A 137 22.83 8.65 -11.15
CA GLN A 137 24.23 8.28 -10.96
C GLN A 137 25.01 8.17 -12.27
N CYS A 138 24.35 7.74 -13.35
CA CYS A 138 24.98 7.49 -14.64
C CYS A 138 24.78 8.62 -15.67
N ASP A 139 24.19 9.76 -15.30
CA ASP A 139 23.72 10.80 -16.24
C ASP A 139 22.84 10.23 -17.39
N ALA A 140 22.01 9.23 -17.07
CA ALA A 140 21.05 8.63 -17.99
C ALA A 140 19.66 9.24 -17.81
N LYS A 141 18.76 8.94 -18.74
CA LYS A 141 17.40 9.50 -18.77
C LYS A 141 16.38 8.43 -18.41
N LEU A 142 15.43 8.79 -17.54
CA LEU A 142 14.23 8.00 -17.32
C LEU A 142 13.15 8.42 -18.34
N VAL A 143 12.67 7.47 -19.13
CA VAL A 143 11.62 7.65 -20.14
C VAL A 143 10.35 6.97 -19.66
N ILE A 144 9.22 7.69 -19.70
CA ILE A 144 7.96 7.25 -19.10
C ILE A 144 6.94 6.92 -20.19
N LEU A 145 6.44 5.68 -20.18
CA LEU A 145 5.38 5.20 -21.06
C LEU A 145 4.01 5.64 -20.51
N PRO A 146 3.17 6.28 -21.34
CA PRO A 146 1.82 6.69 -20.93
C PRO A 146 0.88 5.48 -20.85
N VAL A 147 -0.25 5.68 -20.17
CA VAL A 147 -1.40 4.76 -20.22
C VAL A 147 -2.52 5.33 -21.07
N ASP A 148 -3.34 4.46 -21.65
CA ASP A 148 -4.56 4.81 -22.35
C ASP A 148 -5.72 5.07 -21.36
N GLU A 149 -6.89 5.44 -21.88
CA GLU A 149 -8.10 5.69 -21.08
C GLU A 149 -8.59 4.47 -20.30
N SER A 150 -8.17 3.26 -20.67
CA SER A 150 -8.49 2.02 -19.97
C SER A 150 -7.52 1.72 -18.83
N GLY A 151 -6.41 2.46 -18.74
CA GLY A 151 -5.37 2.29 -17.73
C GLY A 151 -4.29 1.27 -18.10
N ARG A 152 -4.24 0.81 -19.35
CA ARG A 152 -3.15 -0.02 -19.88
C ARG A 152 -2.07 0.85 -20.50
N ILE A 153 -0.84 0.35 -20.60
CA ILE A 153 0.18 1.03 -21.41
C ILE A 153 -0.33 1.24 -22.84
N ASP A 154 -0.30 2.49 -23.31
CA ASP A 154 -0.68 2.86 -24.67
C ASP A 154 0.43 2.41 -25.62
N VAL A 155 0.29 1.21 -26.20
CA VAL A 155 1.32 0.57 -27.02
C VAL A 155 1.72 1.44 -28.21
N GLU A 156 0.74 2.04 -28.89
CA GLU A 156 0.99 2.86 -30.09
C GLU A 156 1.85 4.08 -29.76
N LYS A 157 1.54 4.77 -28.65
CA LYS A 157 2.35 5.91 -28.19
C LYS A 157 3.68 5.49 -27.55
N SER A 158 3.77 4.26 -27.07
CA SER A 158 4.94 3.76 -26.32
C SER A 158 6.04 3.19 -27.21
N LEU A 159 5.68 2.52 -28.32
CA LEU A 159 6.67 1.91 -29.22
C LEU A 159 7.74 2.89 -29.75
N PRO A 160 7.41 4.15 -30.12
CA PRO A 160 8.42 5.14 -30.53
C PRO A 160 9.34 5.61 -29.41
N LEU A 161 8.94 5.46 -28.13
CA LEU A 161 9.74 5.86 -26.97
C LEU A 161 10.83 4.85 -26.63
N VAL A 162 10.72 3.61 -27.13
CA VAL A 162 11.75 2.59 -26.99
C VAL A 162 12.74 2.73 -28.14
N THR A 163 13.75 3.58 -27.95
CA THR A 163 14.77 3.90 -28.95
C THR A 163 16.03 3.01 -28.81
N GLU A 164 17.00 3.17 -29.70
CA GLU A 164 18.33 2.55 -29.61
C GLU A 164 19.14 2.93 -28.36
N LYS A 165 18.74 4.01 -27.67
CA LYS A 165 19.32 4.42 -26.39
C LYS A 165 18.74 3.65 -25.21
N CYS A 166 17.62 2.96 -25.40
CA CYS A 166 17.02 2.14 -24.35
C CYS A 166 17.96 1.01 -23.95
N LYS A 167 18.33 0.95 -22.67
CA LYS A 167 19.12 -0.16 -22.09
C LYS A 167 18.28 -1.08 -21.23
N PHE A 168 17.19 -0.55 -20.65
CA PHE A 168 16.25 -1.29 -19.84
C PHE A 168 14.82 -0.87 -20.17
N LEU A 169 13.94 -1.84 -20.35
CA LEU A 169 12.51 -1.68 -20.28
C LEU A 169 12.00 -2.45 -19.06
N SER A 170 11.64 -1.73 -18.00
CA SER A 170 11.10 -2.31 -16.76
C SER A 170 9.65 -1.89 -16.56
N ILE A 171 8.72 -2.83 -16.70
CA ILE A 171 7.29 -2.55 -16.62
C ILE A 171 6.56 -3.55 -15.74
N ASN A 172 5.50 -3.10 -15.08
CA ASN A 172 4.60 -3.99 -14.37
C ASN A 172 3.76 -4.81 -15.34
N HIS A 173 3.54 -6.08 -14.98
CA HIS A 173 2.60 -6.95 -15.69
C HIS A 173 1.16 -6.51 -15.42
N ALA A 174 0.85 -6.05 -14.20
CA ALA A 174 -0.41 -5.40 -13.88
C ALA A 174 -0.23 -4.31 -12.83
N SER A 175 -1.02 -3.25 -12.96
CA SER A 175 -1.02 -2.15 -11.99
C SER A 175 -1.64 -2.57 -10.66
N ASN A 176 -0.96 -2.30 -9.55
CA ASN A 176 -1.49 -2.51 -8.20
C ASN A 176 -2.59 -1.51 -7.80
N VAL A 177 -2.85 -0.52 -8.65
CA VAL A 177 -3.89 0.49 -8.49
C VAL A 177 -5.03 0.22 -9.47
N LEU A 178 -4.72 0.13 -10.77
CA LEU A 178 -5.74 0.09 -11.80
C LEU A 178 -6.35 -1.31 -12.00
N GLY A 179 -5.67 -2.36 -11.53
CA GLY A 179 -6.11 -3.75 -11.75
C GLY A 179 -6.06 -4.18 -13.22
N LYS A 180 -5.30 -3.45 -14.06
CA LYS A 180 -5.17 -3.66 -15.50
C LYS A 180 -3.89 -4.42 -15.82
N VAL A 181 -3.99 -5.49 -16.59
CA VAL A 181 -2.87 -6.29 -17.12
C VAL A 181 -2.30 -5.67 -18.40
N ASN A 182 -1.01 -5.33 -18.43
CA ASN A 182 -0.41 -4.66 -19.59
C ASN A 182 -0.19 -5.61 -20.78
N PRO A 183 -0.38 -5.12 -22.02
CA PRO A 183 0.01 -5.84 -23.22
C PRO A 183 1.53 -5.73 -23.43
N ILE A 184 2.29 -6.65 -22.84
CA ILE A 184 3.76 -6.54 -22.76
C ILE A 184 4.52 -7.05 -24.00
N GLN A 185 3.92 -7.97 -24.79
CA GLN A 185 4.65 -8.72 -25.82
C GLN A 185 5.28 -7.83 -26.90
N SER A 186 4.54 -6.84 -27.40
CA SER A 186 5.02 -5.91 -28.44
C SER A 186 6.13 -5.00 -27.92
N LEU A 187 6.02 -4.53 -26.67
CA LEU A 187 7.01 -3.70 -26.01
C LEU A 187 8.31 -4.48 -25.74
N PHE A 188 8.21 -5.72 -25.28
CA PHE A 188 9.38 -6.59 -25.07
C PHE A 188 10.06 -6.95 -26.39
N SER A 189 9.28 -7.25 -27.44
CA SER A 189 9.82 -7.48 -28.79
C SER A 189 10.57 -6.24 -29.29
N LYS A 190 10.01 -5.05 -29.08
CA LYS A 190 10.66 -3.77 -29.43
C LYS A 190 11.93 -3.53 -28.63
N ALA A 191 11.91 -3.74 -27.31
CA ALA A 191 13.09 -3.61 -26.45
C ALA A 191 14.23 -4.53 -26.89
N LYS A 192 13.93 -5.80 -27.20
CA LYS A 192 14.91 -6.76 -27.72
C LYS A 192 15.50 -6.33 -29.06
N SER A 193 14.70 -5.75 -29.96
CA SER A 193 15.17 -5.25 -31.26
C SER A 193 16.24 -4.15 -31.13
N VAL A 194 16.29 -3.46 -29.99
CA VAL A 194 17.29 -2.43 -29.67
C VAL A 194 18.31 -2.90 -28.62
N ASN A 195 18.35 -4.20 -28.33
CA ASN A 195 19.23 -4.84 -27.34
C ASN A 195 19.04 -4.34 -25.89
N ALA A 196 17.85 -3.84 -25.55
CA ALA A 196 17.47 -3.49 -24.19
C ALA A 196 17.10 -4.73 -23.38
N ILE A 197 17.40 -4.70 -22.07
CA ILE A 197 16.99 -5.73 -21.11
C ILE A 197 15.52 -5.52 -20.73
N THR A 198 14.77 -6.62 -20.67
CA THR A 198 13.36 -6.64 -20.28
C THR A 198 13.17 -7.11 -18.83
N VAL A 199 12.53 -6.29 -18.01
CA VAL A 199 12.21 -6.60 -16.60
C VAL A 199 10.70 -6.54 -16.42
N LEU A 200 10.11 -7.62 -15.92
CA LEU A 200 8.68 -7.71 -15.63
C LEU A 200 8.43 -7.71 -14.12
N ASP A 201 7.77 -6.68 -13.61
CA ASP A 201 7.22 -6.71 -12.25
C ASP A 201 5.89 -7.49 -12.25
N ALA A 202 5.95 -8.74 -11.78
CA ALA A 202 4.81 -9.66 -11.72
C ALA A 202 4.17 -9.72 -10.32
N ALA A 203 4.47 -8.78 -9.42
CA ALA A 203 4.05 -8.84 -8.02
C ALA A 203 2.52 -8.93 -7.82
N GLN A 204 1.72 -8.44 -8.77
CA GLN A 204 0.25 -8.51 -8.73
C GLN A 204 -0.35 -9.60 -9.62
N THR A 205 0.42 -10.24 -10.51
CA THR A 205 -0.12 -11.22 -11.46
C THR A 205 0.23 -12.65 -11.10
N VAL A 206 1.32 -12.87 -10.37
CA VAL A 206 1.85 -14.22 -10.09
C VAL A 206 0.88 -15.15 -9.36
N ALA A 207 -0.10 -14.62 -8.61
CA ALA A 207 -1.15 -15.41 -7.98
C ALA A 207 -2.38 -15.62 -8.88
N HIS A 208 -2.62 -14.72 -9.83
CA HIS A 208 -3.88 -14.63 -10.58
C HIS A 208 -3.76 -15.14 -12.01
N LEU A 209 -2.56 -15.11 -12.58
CA LEU A 209 -2.27 -15.47 -13.96
C LEU A 209 -1.09 -16.44 -14.01
N LYS A 210 -1.15 -17.40 -14.93
CA LYS A 210 -0.01 -18.26 -15.21
C LYS A 210 1.12 -17.42 -15.83
N ILE A 211 2.29 -17.46 -15.20
CA ILE A 211 3.52 -16.85 -15.72
C ILE A 211 4.36 -17.96 -16.33
N ASP A 212 4.64 -17.85 -17.62
CA ASP A 212 5.55 -18.74 -18.32
C ASP A 212 6.71 -17.91 -18.86
N VAL A 213 7.84 -17.94 -18.14
CA VAL A 213 8.99 -17.09 -18.45
C VAL A 213 9.66 -17.45 -19.76
N GLN A 214 9.47 -18.68 -20.26
CA GLN A 214 9.99 -19.13 -21.54
C GLN A 214 9.12 -18.57 -22.67
N SER A 215 7.80 -18.69 -22.58
CA SER A 215 6.90 -18.17 -23.62
C SER A 215 6.87 -16.65 -23.68
N LEU A 216 7.01 -15.98 -22.54
CA LEU A 216 7.11 -14.52 -22.45
C LEU A 216 8.42 -13.99 -23.07
N ASP A 217 9.41 -14.85 -23.22
CA ASP A 217 10.75 -14.50 -23.71
C ASP A 217 11.38 -13.33 -22.92
N VAL A 218 11.03 -13.13 -21.64
CA VAL A 218 11.53 -12.02 -20.82
C VAL A 218 12.95 -12.30 -20.26
N ASP A 219 13.72 -11.26 -19.95
CA ASP A 219 15.05 -11.41 -19.35
C ASP A 219 14.99 -11.62 -17.84
N PHE A 220 14.14 -10.85 -17.15
CA PHE A 220 13.93 -10.95 -15.71
C PHE A 220 12.44 -10.86 -15.32
N VAL A 221 12.04 -11.67 -14.34
CA VAL A 221 10.71 -11.56 -13.70
C VAL A 221 10.90 -11.45 -12.20
N VAL A 222 10.19 -10.53 -11.56
CA VAL A 222 10.29 -10.29 -10.12
C VAL A 222 8.92 -10.32 -9.46
N PHE A 223 8.82 -10.96 -8.30
CA PHE A 223 7.58 -10.99 -7.51
C PHE A 223 7.84 -11.22 -6.02
N SER A 224 6.82 -10.96 -5.20
CA SER A 224 6.89 -11.05 -3.73
C SER A 224 5.94 -12.12 -3.22
N ALA A 225 6.44 -13.02 -2.37
CA ALA A 225 5.68 -14.16 -1.86
C ALA A 225 4.41 -13.74 -1.09
N HIS A 226 4.49 -12.65 -0.32
CA HIS A 226 3.38 -12.19 0.51
C HIS A 226 2.14 -11.70 -0.26
N LYS A 227 2.25 -11.49 -1.57
CA LYS A 227 1.12 -11.15 -2.46
C LYS A 227 0.49 -12.37 -3.15
N MET A 228 1.00 -13.56 -2.89
CA MET A 228 0.52 -14.82 -3.47
C MET A 228 0.32 -15.89 -2.41
N PHE A 229 -0.22 -15.51 -1.25
CA PHE A 229 -0.48 -16.35 -0.07
C PHE A 229 0.75 -16.90 0.66
N GLY A 230 1.96 -16.58 0.16
CA GLY A 230 3.23 -16.97 0.75
C GLY A 230 3.69 -16.07 1.92
N PRO A 231 4.84 -16.39 2.53
CA PRO A 231 5.36 -15.67 3.71
C PRO A 231 5.83 -14.24 3.38
N ALA A 232 5.95 -13.42 4.42
CA ALA A 232 6.61 -12.12 4.35
C ALA A 232 8.15 -12.26 4.33
N GLY A 233 8.85 -11.23 3.84
CA GLY A 233 10.31 -11.20 3.81
C GLY A 233 10.95 -12.18 2.82
N LEU A 234 10.19 -12.60 1.80
CA LEU A 234 10.68 -13.42 0.69
C LEU A 234 10.18 -12.87 -0.65
N GLY A 235 11.09 -12.77 -1.60
CA GLY A 235 10.85 -12.45 -3.00
C GLY A 235 11.62 -13.39 -3.90
N ILE A 236 11.24 -13.33 -5.17
CA ILE A 236 11.82 -14.14 -6.22
C ILE A 236 12.32 -13.19 -7.31
N LEU A 237 13.52 -13.46 -7.79
CA LEU A 237 14.02 -12.96 -9.07
C LEU A 237 14.28 -14.17 -9.96
N TYR A 238 13.54 -14.26 -11.06
CA TYR A 238 13.94 -15.07 -12.19
C TYR A 238 14.84 -14.25 -13.10
N GLY A 239 15.91 -14.85 -13.63
CA GLY A 239 16.74 -14.25 -14.67
C GLY A 239 17.25 -15.27 -15.68
N ARG A 240 17.52 -14.83 -16.90
CA ARG A 240 18.20 -15.68 -17.90
C ARG A 240 19.59 -16.09 -17.41
N LYS A 241 19.91 -17.38 -17.54
CA LYS A 241 21.18 -17.96 -17.10
C LYS A 241 22.40 -17.13 -17.53
N ALA A 242 22.49 -16.82 -18.82
CA ALA A 242 23.60 -16.06 -19.39
C ALA A 242 23.76 -14.66 -18.78
N LEU A 243 22.66 -13.99 -18.43
CA LEU A 243 22.70 -12.67 -17.78
C LEU A 243 23.13 -12.79 -16.32
N LEU A 244 22.55 -13.75 -15.58
CA LEU A 244 22.90 -13.99 -14.17
C LEU A 244 24.36 -14.43 -14.00
N ASP A 245 24.87 -15.25 -14.91
CA ASP A 245 26.28 -15.67 -14.92
C ASP A 245 27.22 -14.45 -15.12
N ALA A 246 26.88 -13.55 -16.04
CA ALA A 246 27.69 -12.38 -16.38
C ALA A 246 27.62 -11.25 -15.34
N MET A 247 26.52 -11.14 -14.60
CA MET A 247 26.30 -10.13 -13.56
C MET A 247 27.32 -10.22 -12.42
N PRO A 248 27.81 -9.12 -11.84
CA PRO A 248 28.66 -9.16 -10.66
C PRO A 248 27.81 -9.50 -9.41
N PRO A 249 28.39 -10.01 -8.31
CA PRO A 249 27.65 -10.22 -7.07
C PRO A 249 27.07 -8.91 -6.52
N TYR A 250 25.96 -9.01 -5.79
CA TYR A 250 25.24 -7.86 -5.22
C TYR A 250 25.61 -7.59 -3.76
N GLN A 251 25.32 -8.54 -2.88
CA GLN A 251 25.70 -8.51 -1.46
C GLN A 251 26.88 -9.46 -1.23
N PHE A 252 27.75 -9.14 -0.27
CA PHE A 252 28.98 -9.89 -0.01
C PHE A 252 28.96 -10.50 1.39
N GLY A 253 29.38 -11.75 1.52
CA GLY A 253 29.41 -12.45 2.81
C GLY A 253 29.63 -13.96 2.65
N GLY A 254 29.22 -14.72 3.67
CA GLY A 254 29.18 -16.19 3.59
C GLY A 254 28.19 -16.69 2.53
N GLU A 255 28.23 -18.00 2.24
CA GLU A 255 27.40 -18.72 1.25
C GLU A 255 27.63 -18.36 -0.24
N MET A 256 27.76 -17.08 -0.57
CA MET A 256 27.97 -16.58 -1.93
C MET A 256 29.41 -16.67 -2.45
N ILE A 257 30.33 -17.15 -1.62
CA ILE A 257 31.75 -17.36 -1.95
C ILE A 257 32.06 -18.82 -2.29
N LYS A 258 33.06 -19.02 -3.14
CA LYS A 258 33.72 -20.31 -3.40
C LYS A 258 35.02 -20.45 -2.61
N LYS A 259 35.83 -19.38 -2.55
CA LYS A 259 37.08 -19.33 -1.79
C LYS A 259 37.35 -17.90 -1.33
N VAL A 260 37.81 -17.73 -0.09
CA VAL A 260 38.21 -16.43 0.48
C VAL A 260 39.64 -16.54 0.99
N SER A 261 40.49 -15.58 0.60
CA SER A 261 41.78 -15.27 1.25
C SER A 261 41.87 -13.75 1.46
N PHE A 262 42.91 -13.30 2.17
CA PHE A 262 43.13 -11.86 2.38
C PHE A 262 43.51 -11.13 1.09
N GLU A 263 44.06 -11.83 0.10
CA GLU A 263 44.50 -11.28 -1.18
C GLU A 263 43.37 -11.30 -2.22
N CYS A 264 42.51 -12.31 -2.21
CA CYS A 264 41.49 -12.49 -3.25
C CYS A 264 40.28 -13.30 -2.78
N THR A 265 39.11 -12.96 -3.29
CA THR A 265 37.87 -13.74 -3.13
C THR A 265 37.38 -14.24 -4.48
N GLN A 266 37.07 -15.54 -4.54
CA GLN A 266 36.38 -16.19 -5.66
C GLN A 266 34.91 -16.40 -5.27
N PHE A 267 34.00 -15.97 -6.12
CA PHE A 267 32.56 -16.07 -5.88
C PHE A 267 31.98 -17.40 -6.34
N ASN A 268 30.83 -17.75 -5.78
CA ASN A 268 30.06 -18.94 -6.14
C ASN A 268 29.34 -18.74 -7.49
N GLU A 269 28.78 -19.82 -8.01
CA GLU A 269 27.92 -19.80 -9.19
C GLU A 269 26.47 -19.47 -8.79
N ILE A 270 25.61 -19.25 -9.80
CA ILE A 270 24.18 -19.03 -9.57
C ILE A 270 23.54 -20.33 -9.05
N PRO A 271 22.55 -20.25 -8.15
CA PRO A 271 21.91 -19.03 -7.63
C PRO A 271 22.67 -18.39 -6.45
N HIS A 272 23.53 -19.15 -5.78
CA HIS A 272 24.17 -18.76 -4.51
C HIS A 272 25.03 -17.51 -4.58
N LYS A 273 25.57 -17.17 -5.77
CA LYS A 273 26.24 -15.90 -6.05
C LYS A 273 25.49 -14.65 -5.57
N PHE A 274 24.16 -14.73 -5.52
CA PHE A 274 23.28 -13.62 -5.14
C PHE A 274 22.60 -13.79 -3.78
N GLU A 275 22.89 -14.87 -3.05
CA GLU A 275 22.26 -15.23 -1.78
C GLU A 275 23.29 -15.16 -0.66
N ALA A 276 23.67 -13.95 -0.27
CA ALA A 276 24.72 -13.72 0.72
C ALA A 276 24.21 -13.94 2.16
N GLY A 277 24.99 -14.69 2.94
CA GLY A 277 24.68 -14.98 4.34
C GLY A 277 23.64 -16.09 4.51
N THR A 278 23.16 -16.24 5.76
CA THR A 278 22.12 -17.25 6.05
C THR A 278 20.80 -16.82 5.40
N PRO A 279 20.19 -17.64 4.54
CA PRO A 279 18.94 -17.28 3.88
C PRO A 279 17.75 -17.35 4.84
N ASN A 280 16.62 -16.78 4.43
CA ASN A 280 15.35 -16.92 5.15
C ASN A 280 14.75 -18.32 4.92
N LEU A 281 15.37 -19.33 5.52
CA LEU A 281 15.02 -20.75 5.35
C LEU A 281 13.54 -21.02 5.61
N THR A 282 13.02 -20.50 6.72
CA THR A 282 11.63 -20.66 7.13
C THR A 282 10.66 -20.15 6.06
N ALA A 283 10.93 -18.97 5.50
CA ALA A 283 10.10 -18.44 4.42
C ALA A 283 10.26 -19.24 3.13
N VAL A 284 11.46 -19.70 2.76
CA VAL A 284 11.66 -20.49 1.55
C VAL A 284 10.89 -21.82 1.62
N ILE A 285 10.94 -22.53 2.74
CA ILE A 285 10.18 -23.79 2.88
C ILE A 285 8.67 -23.54 2.85
N ALA A 286 8.20 -22.48 3.53
CA ALA A 286 6.78 -22.09 3.47
C ALA A 286 6.34 -21.66 2.07
N MET A 287 7.26 -21.11 1.26
CA MET A 287 7.02 -20.83 -0.15
C MET A 287 6.81 -22.11 -0.97
N GLY A 288 7.55 -23.18 -0.68
CA GLY A 288 7.30 -24.49 -1.28
C GLY A 288 5.85 -24.98 -1.06
N ALA A 289 5.35 -24.90 0.17
CA ALA A 289 3.97 -25.23 0.49
C ALA A 289 2.94 -24.27 -0.15
N CYS A 290 3.32 -23.00 -0.30
CA CYS A 290 2.51 -22.01 -1.01
C CYS A 290 2.34 -22.38 -2.49
N ILE A 291 3.42 -22.79 -3.17
CA ILE A 291 3.33 -23.25 -4.57
C ILE A 291 2.48 -24.51 -4.69
N ASP A 292 2.57 -25.46 -3.75
CA ASP A 292 1.71 -26.65 -3.75
C ASP A 292 0.23 -26.25 -3.63
N PHE A 293 -0.09 -25.31 -2.74
CA PHE A 293 -1.44 -24.78 -2.57
C PHE A 293 -1.96 -24.13 -3.85
N LEU A 294 -1.16 -23.26 -4.48
CA LEU A 294 -1.50 -22.59 -5.75
C LEU A 294 -1.63 -23.58 -6.93
N SER A 295 -0.92 -24.70 -6.89
CA SER A 295 -0.96 -25.73 -7.93
C SER A 295 -2.08 -26.74 -7.73
N SER A 296 -2.84 -26.65 -6.63
CA SER A 296 -3.92 -27.58 -6.33
C SER A 296 -5.15 -27.35 -7.22
N ASP A 297 -5.90 -28.42 -7.49
CA ASP A 297 -7.17 -28.35 -8.23
C ASP A 297 -8.17 -27.38 -7.57
N GLN A 298 -8.17 -27.33 -6.23
CA GLN A 298 -9.04 -26.42 -5.48
C GLN A 298 -8.72 -24.96 -5.78
N TYR A 299 -7.43 -24.59 -5.87
CA TYR A 299 -7.03 -23.24 -6.23
C TYR A 299 -7.32 -22.91 -7.71
N GLN A 300 -7.11 -23.86 -8.62
CA GLN A 300 -7.46 -23.67 -10.03
C GLN A 300 -8.96 -23.40 -10.23
N GLN A 301 -9.82 -24.06 -9.46
CA GLN A 301 -11.25 -23.75 -9.41
C GLN A 301 -11.52 -22.37 -8.80
N ALA A 302 -10.75 -21.98 -7.80
CA ALA A 302 -10.86 -20.66 -7.14
C ALA A 302 -10.55 -19.49 -8.10
N LEU A 303 -9.65 -19.68 -9.07
CA LEU A 303 -9.37 -18.68 -10.10
C LEU A 303 -10.58 -18.39 -11.00
N GLN A 304 -11.37 -19.41 -11.33
CA GLN A 304 -12.61 -19.21 -12.08
C GLN A 304 -13.64 -18.42 -11.26
N TYR A 305 -13.78 -18.77 -9.98
CA TYR A 305 -14.65 -18.04 -9.05
C TYR A 305 -14.21 -16.58 -8.86
N GLU A 306 -12.89 -16.31 -8.88
CA GLU A 306 -12.36 -14.95 -8.83
C GLU A 306 -12.83 -14.09 -10.01
N GLN A 307 -12.95 -14.65 -11.21
CA GLN A 307 -13.49 -13.93 -12.37
C GLN A 307 -14.97 -13.53 -12.14
N ASP A 308 -15.76 -14.40 -11.53
CA ASP A 308 -17.15 -14.10 -11.19
C ASP A 308 -17.23 -13.02 -10.09
N LEU A 309 -16.32 -13.08 -9.09
CA LEU A 309 -16.17 -12.02 -8.09
C LEU A 309 -15.84 -10.67 -8.74
N ILE A 310 -14.97 -10.65 -9.77
CA ILE A 310 -14.60 -9.42 -10.46
C ILE A 310 -15.82 -8.78 -11.10
N ALA A 311 -16.57 -9.56 -11.88
CA ALA A 311 -17.77 -9.08 -12.56
C ALA A 311 -18.82 -8.58 -11.56
N TYR A 312 -19.06 -9.34 -10.48
CA TYR A 312 -20.05 -9.00 -9.47
C TYR A 312 -19.68 -7.73 -8.68
N ALA A 313 -18.43 -7.62 -8.22
CA ALA A 313 -17.95 -6.44 -7.51
C ALA A 313 -18.02 -5.19 -8.38
N TYR A 314 -17.60 -5.30 -9.65
CA TYR A 314 -17.69 -4.18 -10.60
C TYR A 314 -19.14 -3.73 -10.81
N GLN A 315 -20.07 -4.68 -11.00
CA GLN A 315 -21.50 -4.39 -11.15
C GLN A 315 -22.06 -3.68 -9.91
N LYS A 316 -21.76 -4.17 -8.71
CA LYS A 316 -22.30 -3.61 -7.45
C LYS A 316 -21.70 -2.24 -7.14
N LEU A 317 -20.40 -2.06 -7.34
CA LEU A 317 -19.73 -0.77 -7.14
C LEU A 317 -20.23 0.30 -8.14
N ASN A 318 -20.54 -0.08 -9.38
CA ASN A 318 -21.14 0.83 -10.37
C ASN A 318 -22.49 1.42 -9.93
N GLN A 319 -23.19 0.78 -8.98
CA GLN A 319 -24.47 1.27 -8.46
C GLN A 319 -24.30 2.29 -7.33
N VAL A 320 -23.09 2.48 -6.81
CA VAL A 320 -22.81 3.44 -5.74
C VAL A 320 -22.88 4.86 -6.28
N LYS A 321 -23.77 5.68 -5.71
CA LYS A 321 -23.94 7.07 -6.11
C LYS A 321 -22.66 7.87 -5.84
N GLY A 322 -22.19 8.60 -6.85
CA GLY A 322 -21.03 9.49 -6.73
C GLY A 322 -19.67 8.79 -6.83
N LEU A 323 -19.64 7.47 -7.01
CA LEU A 323 -18.43 6.70 -7.29
C LEU A 323 -17.87 7.06 -8.67
N ARG A 324 -16.56 7.27 -8.73
CA ARG A 324 -15.82 7.53 -9.96
C ARG A 324 -14.64 6.58 -10.06
N TRP A 325 -14.64 5.76 -11.09
CA TRP A 325 -13.49 4.94 -11.45
C TRP A 325 -12.31 5.81 -11.88
N LEU A 326 -11.10 5.32 -11.62
CA LEU A 326 -9.87 5.99 -12.05
C LEU A 326 -9.67 5.94 -13.57
N VAL A 327 -10.15 4.87 -14.20
CA VAL A 327 -10.01 4.57 -15.63
C VAL A 327 -11.28 3.91 -16.16
N THR A 328 -11.40 3.83 -17.49
CA THR A 328 -12.54 3.18 -18.15
C THR A 328 -12.43 1.64 -18.12
N LYS A 329 -13.58 0.97 -18.33
CA LYS A 329 -13.76 -0.50 -18.36
C LYS A 329 -13.48 -1.20 -17.01
N SER A 330 -14.01 -2.41 -16.85
CA SER A 330 -13.73 -3.26 -15.67
C SER A 330 -12.25 -3.60 -15.53
N PRO A 331 -11.75 -3.83 -14.30
CA PRO A 331 -10.40 -4.36 -14.09
C PRO A 331 -10.30 -5.82 -14.54
N ASP A 332 -9.07 -6.31 -14.79
CA ASP A 332 -8.80 -7.71 -15.13
C ASP A 332 -8.41 -8.54 -13.92
N LEU A 333 -7.85 -7.88 -12.90
CA LEU A 333 -7.55 -8.44 -11.59
C LEU A 333 -8.63 -7.98 -10.60
N PRO A 334 -8.81 -8.66 -9.46
CA PRO A 334 -9.76 -8.27 -8.43
C PRO A 334 -9.31 -7.03 -7.65
N ILE A 335 -8.95 -5.94 -8.34
CA ILE A 335 -8.46 -4.68 -7.78
C ILE A 335 -9.32 -3.55 -8.33
N PHE A 336 -10.06 -2.90 -7.43
CA PHE A 336 -11.04 -1.85 -7.71
C PHE A 336 -10.60 -0.57 -7.04
N SER A 337 -10.09 0.38 -7.84
CA SER A 337 -9.74 1.71 -7.36
C SER A 337 -10.75 2.75 -7.82
N PHE A 338 -11.25 3.54 -6.88
CA PHE A 338 -12.24 4.58 -7.14
C PHE A 338 -12.10 5.76 -6.17
N THR A 339 -12.73 6.87 -6.54
CA THR A 339 -12.97 8.01 -5.65
C THR A 339 -14.47 8.19 -5.45
N LEU A 340 -14.86 8.86 -4.36
CA LEU A 340 -16.23 9.30 -4.15
C LEU A 340 -16.29 10.82 -4.30
N SER A 341 -17.30 11.32 -5.01
CA SER A 341 -17.51 12.75 -5.20
C SER A 341 -17.64 13.44 -3.83
N SER A 342 -16.95 14.58 -3.66
CA SER A 342 -16.97 15.43 -2.44
C SER A 342 -16.51 14.77 -1.12
N LEU A 343 -15.98 13.54 -1.18
CA LEU A 343 -15.53 12.79 0.00
C LEU A 343 -14.06 12.43 -0.13
N HIS A 344 -13.29 12.65 0.96
CA HIS A 344 -11.88 12.28 0.98
C HIS A 344 -11.74 10.76 1.17
N HIS A 345 -10.82 10.14 0.42
CA HIS A 345 -10.66 8.67 0.40
C HIS A 345 -10.36 8.07 1.79
N GLN A 346 -9.65 8.81 2.65
CA GLN A 346 -9.38 8.38 4.03
C GLN A 346 -10.62 8.33 4.90
N ASP A 347 -11.59 9.23 4.71
CA ASP A 347 -12.79 9.26 5.53
C ASP A 347 -13.60 7.97 5.29
N LEU A 348 -13.74 7.55 4.02
CA LEU A 348 -14.41 6.28 3.68
C LEU A 348 -13.65 5.07 4.24
N ALA A 349 -12.33 5.01 4.05
CA ALA A 349 -11.54 3.88 4.55
C ALA A 349 -11.63 3.76 6.08
N SER A 350 -11.66 4.90 6.78
CA SER A 350 -11.82 4.96 8.24
C SER A 350 -13.17 4.46 8.70
N TYR A 351 -14.23 4.83 7.98
CA TYR A 351 -15.58 4.35 8.24
C TYR A 351 -15.70 2.85 7.96
N LEU A 352 -15.15 2.34 6.86
CA LEU A 352 -15.19 0.91 6.54
C LEU A 352 -14.47 0.06 7.60
N ASP A 353 -13.32 0.52 8.09
CA ASP A 353 -12.59 -0.13 9.18
C ASP A 353 -13.40 -0.20 10.50
N SER A 354 -14.21 0.84 10.80
CA SER A 354 -15.12 0.80 11.96
C SER A 354 -16.18 -0.28 11.84
N LYS A 355 -16.47 -0.74 10.61
CA LYS A 355 -17.39 -1.83 10.28
C LYS A 355 -16.70 -3.17 10.05
N GLY A 356 -15.41 -3.29 10.40
CA GLY A 356 -14.62 -4.51 10.22
C GLY A 356 -14.21 -4.79 8.75
N ILE A 357 -14.32 -3.79 7.87
CA ILE A 357 -14.01 -3.90 6.44
C ILE A 357 -12.67 -3.25 6.14
N ALA A 358 -11.65 -4.08 5.92
CA ALA A 358 -10.30 -3.63 5.64
C ALA A 358 -10.12 -3.29 4.15
N VAL A 359 -9.95 -2.00 3.84
CA VAL A 359 -9.59 -1.48 2.50
C VAL A 359 -8.33 -0.64 2.59
N ARG A 360 -7.74 -0.28 1.44
CA ARG A 360 -6.64 0.69 1.39
C ARG A 360 -7.14 2.04 0.91
N SER A 361 -6.52 3.10 1.41
CA SER A 361 -6.70 4.45 0.87
C SER A 361 -5.35 5.16 0.73
N GLY A 362 -5.22 6.03 -0.27
CA GLY A 362 -4.03 6.87 -0.51
C GLY A 362 -3.45 6.69 -1.91
N HIS A 363 -2.12 6.78 -2.03
CA HIS A 363 -1.42 6.72 -3.32
C HIS A 363 -0.99 5.30 -3.73
N HIS A 364 -1.11 4.32 -2.83
CA HIS A 364 -0.76 2.91 -3.06
C HIS A 364 0.66 2.70 -3.61
N CYS A 365 1.62 3.51 -3.17
CA CYS A 365 2.99 3.51 -3.68
C CYS A 365 3.07 3.70 -5.21
N ALA A 366 2.17 4.51 -5.77
CA ALA A 366 2.12 4.88 -7.19
C ALA A 366 1.81 6.38 -7.34
N MET A 367 2.50 7.23 -6.57
CA MET A 367 2.30 8.69 -6.59
C MET A 367 2.38 9.32 -7.99
N PRO A 368 3.32 8.94 -8.88
CA PRO A 368 3.34 9.47 -10.24
C PRO A 368 2.06 9.17 -11.04
N LEU A 369 1.45 7.99 -10.83
CA LEU A 369 0.15 7.67 -11.44
C LEU A 369 -0.96 8.58 -10.90
N MET A 370 -0.98 8.85 -9.58
CA MET A 370 -1.96 9.77 -8.99
C MET A 370 -1.81 11.18 -9.56
N GLN A 371 -0.57 11.66 -9.71
CA GLN A 371 -0.29 12.94 -10.36
C GLN A 371 -0.73 12.94 -11.83
N TYR A 372 -0.46 11.87 -12.57
CA TYR A 372 -0.86 11.72 -13.97
C TYR A 372 -2.38 11.77 -14.14
N LEU A 373 -3.12 11.15 -13.23
CA LEU A 373 -4.58 11.15 -13.18
C LEU A 373 -5.17 12.41 -12.50
N GLN A 374 -4.33 13.31 -11.99
CA GLN A 374 -4.71 14.52 -11.24
C GLN A 374 -5.57 14.22 -10.01
N LEU A 375 -5.20 13.18 -9.26
CA LEU A 375 -5.86 12.74 -8.04
C LEU A 375 -4.92 12.89 -6.84
N SER A 376 -5.45 13.28 -5.68
CA SER A 376 -4.70 13.25 -4.42
C SER A 376 -4.55 11.84 -3.85
N GLY A 377 -5.40 10.90 -4.28
CA GLY A 377 -5.41 9.51 -3.84
C GLY A 377 -6.75 8.86 -4.16
N CYS A 378 -6.87 7.57 -3.86
CA CYS A 378 -8.11 6.83 -4.06
C CYS A 378 -8.35 5.79 -2.95
N VAL A 379 -9.53 5.18 -2.97
CA VAL A 379 -9.82 3.97 -2.21
C VAL A 379 -9.59 2.78 -3.13
N ARG A 380 -8.91 1.76 -2.61
CA ARG A 380 -8.66 0.51 -3.30
C ARG A 380 -9.26 -0.65 -2.50
N VAL A 381 -10.21 -1.32 -3.13
CA VAL A 381 -10.76 -2.61 -2.71
C VAL A 381 -10.07 -3.67 -3.56
N SER A 382 -9.39 -4.62 -2.92
CA SER A 382 -8.73 -5.72 -3.61
C SER A 382 -9.15 -7.05 -3.01
N LEU A 383 -9.78 -7.91 -3.81
CA LEU A 383 -10.33 -9.19 -3.38
C LEU A 383 -9.33 -10.33 -3.67
N ALA A 384 -9.63 -11.49 -3.13
CA ALA A 384 -8.97 -12.76 -3.39
C ALA A 384 -10.03 -13.88 -3.41
N PRO A 385 -9.71 -15.11 -3.85
CA PRO A 385 -10.71 -16.16 -4.03
C PRO A 385 -11.40 -16.65 -2.74
N TYR A 386 -10.91 -16.26 -1.55
CA TYR A 386 -11.59 -16.50 -0.28
C TYR A 386 -12.65 -15.45 0.07
N ASN A 387 -12.79 -14.39 -0.71
CA ASN A 387 -13.85 -13.41 -0.53
C ASN A 387 -15.20 -13.93 -1.04
N SER A 388 -16.30 -13.33 -0.57
CA SER A 388 -17.67 -13.76 -0.92
C SER A 388 -18.52 -12.66 -1.57
N TYR A 389 -19.56 -13.07 -2.30
CA TYR A 389 -20.59 -12.13 -2.78
C TYR A 389 -21.27 -11.38 -1.63
N GLN A 390 -21.50 -12.05 -0.49
CA GLN A 390 -22.09 -11.43 0.70
C GLN A 390 -21.18 -10.36 1.31
N GLU A 391 -19.87 -10.57 1.28
CA GLU A 391 -18.88 -9.57 1.71
C GLU A 391 -18.90 -8.35 0.78
N ILE A 392 -19.03 -8.56 -0.54
CA ILE A 392 -19.19 -7.47 -1.51
C ILE A 392 -20.49 -6.70 -1.25
N ASP A 393 -21.60 -7.39 -1.02
CA ASP A 393 -22.88 -6.76 -0.70
C ASP A 393 -22.79 -5.91 0.56
N THR A 394 -22.16 -6.43 1.61
CA THR A 394 -21.95 -5.72 2.88
C THR A 394 -21.06 -4.47 2.67
N LEU A 395 -19.97 -4.62 1.92
CA LEU A 395 -19.10 -3.50 1.54
C LEU A 395 -19.90 -2.40 0.83
N VAL A 396 -20.67 -2.74 -0.19
CA VAL A 396 -21.45 -1.77 -0.98
C VAL A 396 -22.56 -1.14 -0.15
N GLN A 397 -23.20 -1.90 0.74
CA GLN A 397 -24.17 -1.37 1.70
C GLN A 397 -23.54 -0.32 2.62
N CYS A 398 -22.37 -0.61 3.21
CA CYS A 398 -21.65 0.34 4.06
C CYS A 398 -21.22 1.60 3.29
N ILE A 399 -20.73 1.46 2.05
CA ILE A 399 -20.39 2.63 1.21
C ILE A 399 -21.64 3.50 0.97
N ASN A 400 -22.78 2.89 0.62
CA ASN A 400 -24.02 3.63 0.40
C ASN A 400 -24.53 4.31 1.67
N GLN A 401 -24.41 3.66 2.85
CA GLN A 401 -24.72 4.28 4.13
C GLN A 401 -23.86 5.51 4.38
N PHE A 402 -22.54 5.40 4.21
CA PHE A 402 -21.60 6.51 4.36
C PHE A 402 -21.95 7.69 3.44
N VAL A 403 -22.22 7.40 2.16
CA VAL A 403 -22.61 8.41 1.17
C VAL A 403 -23.93 9.09 1.55
N ASN A 404 -24.94 8.32 1.99
CA ASN A 404 -26.24 8.86 2.38
C ASN A 404 -26.19 9.66 3.68
N GLU A 405 -25.37 9.26 4.65
CA GLU A 405 -25.13 10.01 5.89
C GLU A 405 -24.47 11.36 5.59
N ASP A 406 -23.55 11.42 4.62
CA ASP A 406 -22.97 12.69 4.19
C ASP A 406 -24.02 13.60 3.51
N PHE A 407 -24.84 13.07 2.61
CA PHE A 407 -25.92 13.85 1.98
C PHE A 407 -26.99 14.30 3.00
N SER A 408 -27.29 13.46 4.00
CA SER A 408 -28.25 13.81 5.04
C SER A 408 -27.66 14.83 6.01
N ALA A 409 -26.39 14.69 6.39
CA ALA A 409 -25.68 15.70 7.17
C ALA A 409 -25.43 17.00 6.37
N ALA A 410 -25.33 16.93 5.04
CA ALA A 410 -25.37 18.08 4.13
C ALA A 410 -26.66 18.88 4.32
N ALA A 411 -27.80 18.22 4.09
CA ALA A 411 -29.13 18.82 4.24
C ALA A 411 -29.46 19.25 5.68
N ILE A 412 -29.06 18.45 6.68
CA ILE A 412 -29.29 18.75 8.09
C ILE A 412 -28.41 19.90 8.55
N ALA A 413 -27.14 20.01 8.14
CA ALA A 413 -26.33 21.16 8.57
C ALA A 413 -26.67 22.44 7.79
N ASP A 414 -27.26 22.37 6.60
CA ASP A 414 -27.86 23.56 5.96
C ASP A 414 -29.10 24.04 6.76
N ALA A 415 -29.81 23.13 7.44
CA ALA A 415 -30.90 23.46 8.37
C ALA A 415 -30.43 23.81 9.80
N GLN A 416 -29.39 23.15 10.30
CA GLN A 416 -28.78 23.28 11.64
C GLN A 416 -27.61 24.27 11.68
N GLN A 417 -27.26 24.91 10.56
CA GLN A 417 -26.49 26.16 10.57
C GLN A 417 -27.19 27.21 11.44
N SER A 418 -28.46 27.04 11.83
CA SER A 418 -29.13 27.87 12.84
C SER A 418 -28.86 27.49 14.32
N GLU A 419 -28.39 26.27 14.61
CA GLU A 419 -28.09 25.79 15.98
C GLU A 419 -26.59 25.57 16.28
N LEU A 420 -25.79 25.14 15.30
CA LEU A 420 -24.33 24.99 15.44
C LEU A 420 -23.58 26.34 15.31
N VAL A 421 -24.17 27.34 14.63
CA VAL A 421 -23.67 28.73 14.58
C VAL A 421 -23.78 29.45 15.93
N LYS A 422 -24.35 28.81 16.96
CA LYS A 422 -24.30 29.32 18.34
C LYS A 422 -22.99 29.01 19.08
N ILE A 423 -22.04 28.32 18.46
CA ILE A 423 -20.65 28.27 18.94
C ILE A 423 -19.82 29.17 18.02
N PRO A 424 -19.78 30.49 18.26
CA PRO A 424 -18.88 31.35 17.52
C PRO A 424 -17.43 30.98 17.88
N MET A 425 -16.59 30.75 16.88
CA MET A 425 -15.17 31.07 17.02
C MET A 425 -15.15 32.60 16.99
N SER A 426 -14.95 33.22 18.16
CA SER A 426 -15.44 34.57 18.47
C SER A 426 -14.97 35.64 17.48
N ASP A 427 -15.93 36.40 16.95
CA ASP A 427 -15.70 37.82 16.64
C ASP A 427 -15.42 38.53 17.97
N SER A 428 -14.37 39.35 17.98
CA SER A 428 -13.87 40.16 19.08
C SER A 428 -14.96 40.74 20.01
N THR A 429 -14.88 40.46 21.31
CA THR A 429 -15.11 41.39 22.46
C THR A 429 -15.12 40.65 23.82
N GLU A 430 -14.20 41.08 24.71
CA GLU A 430 -14.14 41.10 26.19
C GLU A 430 -14.72 39.99 27.12
N GLU A 431 -15.30 38.88 26.66
CA GLU A 431 -15.73 37.75 27.55
C GLU A 431 -14.98 36.42 27.29
N SER A 432 -13.65 36.43 27.24
CA SER A 432 -12.87 35.29 26.70
C SER A 432 -12.72 34.05 27.61
N HIS A 433 -12.75 34.21 28.94
CA HIS A 433 -12.42 33.09 29.85
C HIS A 433 -13.64 32.21 30.24
N GLY A 434 -14.86 32.75 30.23
CA GLY A 434 -16.08 31.99 30.56
C GLY A 434 -16.64 31.17 29.40
N ALA A 435 -16.52 31.68 28.17
CA ALA A 435 -17.04 31.05 26.96
C ALA A 435 -16.30 29.75 26.58
N MET A 436 -14.98 29.71 26.77
CA MET A 436 -14.13 28.57 26.41
C MET A 436 -14.39 27.33 27.30
N ASN A 437 -14.67 27.54 28.60
CA ASN A 437 -15.08 26.47 29.52
C ASN A 437 -16.43 25.87 29.10
N LEU A 438 -17.36 26.70 28.61
CA LEU A 438 -18.66 26.27 28.13
C LEU A 438 -18.56 25.44 26.83
N GLN A 439 -17.70 25.85 25.88
CA GLN A 439 -17.48 25.11 24.62
C GLN A 439 -16.91 23.70 24.87
N TRP A 440 -15.90 23.58 25.75
CA TRP A 440 -15.34 22.29 26.11
C TRP A 440 -16.35 21.41 26.86
N GLN A 441 -17.17 21.99 27.74
CA GLN A 441 -18.25 21.26 28.42
C GLN A 441 -19.32 20.73 27.45
N GLN A 442 -19.72 21.54 26.46
CA GLN A 442 -20.65 21.12 25.42
C GLN A 442 -20.06 19.98 24.56
N LEU A 443 -18.78 20.07 24.21
CA LEU A 443 -18.07 19.00 23.50
C LEU A 443 -18.07 17.70 24.32
N ARG A 444 -17.71 17.77 25.60
CA ARG A 444 -17.77 16.62 26.52
C ARG A 444 -19.17 16.01 26.60
N GLN A 445 -20.21 16.84 26.65
CA GLN A 445 -21.61 16.36 26.69
C GLN A 445 -22.02 15.66 25.39
N LYS A 446 -21.57 16.14 24.22
CA LYS A 446 -21.82 15.47 22.93
C LYS A 446 -21.15 14.10 22.88
N PHE A 447 -19.85 14.03 23.18
CA PHE A 447 -19.10 12.77 23.12
C PHE A 447 -19.52 11.75 24.19
N SER A 448 -20.03 12.19 25.35
CA SER A 448 -20.56 11.27 26.36
C SER A 448 -21.90 10.64 25.96
N ARG A 449 -22.71 11.32 25.14
CA ARG A 449 -23.94 10.78 24.56
C ARG A 449 -23.67 9.83 23.39
N ALA A 450 -22.55 10.01 22.68
CA ALA A 450 -22.13 9.16 21.57
C ALA A 450 -21.60 7.80 22.09
N GLN A 451 -22.46 6.78 22.05
CA GLN A 451 -22.12 5.41 22.47
C GLN A 451 -21.41 4.65 21.35
N GLY A 452 -20.24 4.08 21.67
CA GLY A 452 -19.43 3.34 20.72
C GLY A 452 -18.67 4.23 19.72
N TRP A 453 -17.78 3.61 18.95
CA TRP A 453 -16.91 4.33 18.02
C TRP A 453 -17.67 4.97 16.87
N ASP A 454 -18.68 4.31 16.30
CA ASP A 454 -19.43 4.84 15.15
C ASP A 454 -20.11 6.19 15.46
N ALA A 455 -20.73 6.31 16.63
CA ALA A 455 -21.36 7.56 17.07
C ALA A 455 -20.31 8.66 17.30
N LYS A 456 -19.18 8.32 17.92
CA LYS A 456 -18.08 9.28 18.15
C LYS A 456 -17.42 9.73 16.85
N HIS A 457 -17.23 8.81 15.91
CA HIS A 457 -16.70 9.10 14.58
C HIS A 457 -17.65 10.06 13.83
N ARG A 458 -18.96 9.84 13.94
CA ARG A 458 -19.96 10.78 13.38
C ARG A 458 -19.84 12.17 14.00
N GLU A 459 -19.69 12.30 15.31
CA GLU A 459 -19.47 13.60 15.96
C GLU A 459 -18.19 14.28 15.43
N ILE A 460 -17.08 13.54 15.27
CA ILE A 460 -15.85 14.08 14.67
C ILE A 460 -16.10 14.60 13.25
N MET A 461 -16.81 13.83 12.41
CA MET A 461 -17.13 14.28 11.05
C MET A 461 -18.00 15.54 11.03
N LEU A 462 -18.96 15.67 11.96
CA LEU A 462 -19.79 16.87 12.11
C LEU A 462 -18.96 18.08 12.51
N LEU A 463 -18.02 17.92 13.46
CA LEU A 463 -17.07 18.98 13.83
C LEU A 463 -16.18 19.39 12.66
N GLY A 464 -15.71 18.41 11.87
CA GLY A 464 -14.89 18.68 10.69
C GLY A 464 -15.63 19.41 9.57
N LYS A 465 -16.97 19.32 9.55
CA LYS A 465 -17.82 20.14 8.69
C LYS A 465 -18.02 21.56 9.25
N ALA A 466 -18.12 21.69 10.58
CA ALA A 466 -18.31 22.97 11.25
C ALA A 466 -17.05 23.85 11.21
N LEU A 467 -15.85 23.26 11.13
CA LEU A 467 -14.60 24.01 10.96
C LEU A 467 -14.66 24.86 9.67
N PRO A 468 -14.39 26.17 9.70
CA PRO A 468 -14.30 27.01 8.50
C PRO A 468 -13.22 26.52 7.52
N ARG A 469 -13.44 26.75 6.22
CA ARG A 469 -12.47 26.39 5.17
C ARG A 469 -11.42 27.49 5.01
N MET A 470 -10.15 27.11 4.95
CA MET A 470 -9.05 27.99 4.58
C MET A 470 -9.03 28.17 3.06
N ALA A 471 -8.82 29.40 2.58
CA ALA A 471 -8.76 29.66 1.14
C ALA A 471 -7.60 28.90 0.50
N LYS A 472 -7.81 28.36 -0.71
CA LYS A 472 -6.77 27.55 -1.38
C LYS A 472 -5.46 28.32 -1.59
N SER A 473 -5.51 29.64 -1.77
CA SER A 473 -4.34 30.51 -1.92
C SER A 473 -3.51 30.65 -0.64
N GLU A 474 -4.11 30.38 0.53
CA GLU A 474 -3.43 30.44 1.83
C GLU A 474 -2.79 29.10 2.22
N ARG A 475 -3.11 28.02 1.50
CA ARG A 475 -2.59 26.67 1.77
C ARG A 475 -1.23 26.51 1.10
N SER A 476 -0.18 26.80 1.85
CA SER A 476 1.21 26.74 1.39
C SER A 476 2.05 25.77 2.23
N ASP A 477 3.22 25.40 1.70
CA ASP A 477 4.10 24.39 2.32
C ASP A 477 4.67 24.84 3.67
N ASP A 478 4.78 26.15 3.94
CA ASP A 478 5.28 26.72 5.19
C ASP A 478 4.32 26.55 6.39
N ILE A 479 3.02 26.40 6.11
CA ILE A 479 2.00 26.14 7.13
C ILE A 479 1.51 24.68 7.13
N LEU A 480 2.08 23.82 6.28
CA LEU A 480 1.75 22.41 6.20
C LEU A 480 2.28 21.65 7.42
N ILE A 481 1.44 20.82 8.02
CA ILE A 481 1.78 19.95 9.15
C ILE A 481 2.38 18.65 8.60
N SER A 482 3.66 18.41 8.89
CA SER A 482 4.33 17.15 8.56
C SER A 482 3.90 16.02 9.50
N GLY A 483 3.71 14.80 8.98
CA GLY A 483 3.37 13.62 9.77
C GLY A 483 1.88 13.25 9.80
N CYS A 484 1.02 13.98 9.09
CA CYS A 484 -0.38 13.63 8.87
C CYS A 484 -0.56 12.76 7.62
N GLU A 485 -1.52 11.82 7.62
CA GLU A 485 -1.82 11.00 6.43
C GLU A 485 -2.57 11.77 5.33
N SER A 486 -3.30 12.83 5.68
CA SER A 486 -3.83 13.84 4.75
C SER A 486 -3.13 15.16 5.01
N ASN A 487 -3.05 16.02 3.98
CA ASN A 487 -2.58 17.38 4.17
C ASN A 487 -3.43 18.10 5.22
N ALA A 488 -2.75 18.74 6.16
CA ALA A 488 -3.34 19.59 7.17
C ALA A 488 -2.48 20.85 7.26
N TRP A 489 -3.12 22.01 7.34
CA TRP A 489 -2.47 23.32 7.42
C TRP A 489 -2.89 24.01 8.71
N LEU A 490 -1.96 24.72 9.34
CA LEU A 490 -2.18 25.43 10.60
C LEU A 490 -1.29 26.67 10.67
N LYS A 491 -1.90 27.81 10.98
CA LYS A 491 -1.21 29.08 11.24
C LYS A 491 -1.81 29.79 12.45
N ILE A 492 -1.04 30.72 13.01
CA ILE A 492 -1.56 31.70 13.97
C ILE A 492 -2.39 32.72 13.18
N ASP A 493 -3.59 33.01 13.66
CA ASP A 493 -4.48 34.02 13.08
C ASP A 493 -4.24 35.38 13.74
N GLU A 494 -4.35 35.41 15.07
CA GLU A 494 -4.07 36.58 15.90
C GLU A 494 -3.23 36.18 17.12
N ALA A 495 -2.35 37.10 17.55
CA ALA A 495 -1.52 36.95 18.73
C ALA A 495 -1.73 38.19 19.61
N ASN A 496 -2.51 38.05 20.68
CA ASN A 496 -2.94 39.15 21.54
C ASN A 496 -2.37 38.96 22.95
N VAL A 497 -2.45 40.01 23.80
CA VAL A 497 -1.97 39.95 25.20
C VAL A 497 -2.64 38.81 25.99
N ASP A 498 -3.86 38.44 25.59
CA ASP A 498 -4.68 37.39 26.23
C ASP A 498 -4.44 35.97 25.67
N GLY A 499 -3.66 35.80 24.60
CA GLY A 499 -3.32 34.48 24.04
C GLY A 499 -3.30 34.42 22.50
N PHE A 500 -3.13 33.20 21.97
CA PHE A 500 -3.13 32.93 20.53
C PHE A 500 -4.50 32.44 20.01
N SER A 501 -4.84 32.90 18.80
CA SER A 501 -5.87 32.31 17.94
C SER A 501 -5.20 31.58 16.76
N PHE A 502 -5.83 30.51 16.29
CA PHE A 502 -5.28 29.63 15.26
C PHE A 502 -6.31 29.36 14.17
N VAL A 503 -5.87 29.36 12.91
CA VAL A 503 -6.66 28.90 11.76
C VAL A 503 -6.05 27.61 11.23
N ALA A 504 -6.90 26.61 11.01
CA ALA A 504 -6.47 25.32 10.49
C ALA A 504 -7.45 24.75 9.47
N ASP A 505 -6.96 23.90 8.57
CA ASP A 505 -7.77 23.16 7.61
C ASP A 505 -7.10 21.83 7.24
N SER A 506 -7.85 20.92 6.65
CA SER A 506 -7.33 19.65 6.13
C SER A 506 -8.16 19.16 4.95
N ASP A 507 -7.55 18.36 4.08
CA ASP A 507 -8.27 17.71 2.98
C ASP A 507 -9.22 16.61 3.48
N ALA A 508 -8.93 15.96 4.62
CA ALA A 508 -9.76 14.92 5.22
C ALA A 508 -10.68 15.47 6.31
N ARG A 509 -11.97 15.11 6.28
CA ARG A 509 -12.96 15.66 7.23
C ARG A 509 -12.73 15.19 8.66
N VAL A 510 -12.27 13.95 8.85
CA VAL A 510 -11.93 13.45 10.18
C VAL A 510 -10.81 14.28 10.81
N ILE A 511 -9.76 14.60 10.05
CA ILE A 511 -8.65 15.44 10.54
C ILE A 511 -9.13 16.86 10.85
N ARG A 512 -10.05 17.42 10.05
CA ARG A 512 -10.69 18.71 10.39
C ARG A 512 -11.46 18.64 11.72
N GLY A 513 -12.15 17.54 11.99
CA GLY A 513 -12.86 17.35 13.26
C GLY A 513 -11.90 17.26 14.45
N LEU A 514 -10.77 16.56 14.29
CA LEU A 514 -9.72 16.51 15.31
C LEU A 514 -9.05 17.88 15.50
N LEU A 515 -8.75 18.60 14.42
CA LEU A 515 -8.27 19.98 14.48
C LEU A 515 -9.23 20.86 15.29
N PHE A 516 -10.53 20.80 15.01
CA PHE A 516 -11.54 21.56 15.74
C PHE A 516 -11.49 21.32 17.26
N ILE A 517 -11.35 20.06 17.69
CA ILE A 517 -11.21 19.71 19.12
C ILE A 517 -9.95 20.34 19.73
N ILE A 518 -8.84 20.27 19.00
CA ILE A 518 -7.54 20.79 19.46
C ILE A 518 -7.55 22.31 19.52
N LEU A 519 -8.19 22.97 18.55
CA LEU A 519 -8.37 24.42 18.49
C LEU A 519 -9.15 24.90 19.70
N ILE A 520 -10.31 24.32 20.01
CA ILE A 520 -11.09 24.66 21.22
C ILE A 520 -10.23 24.50 22.48
N ALA A 521 -9.38 23.47 22.55
CA ALA A 521 -8.52 23.26 23.70
C ALA A 521 -7.36 24.27 23.79
N SER A 522 -6.97 24.91 22.68
CA SER A 522 -5.74 25.72 22.55
C SER A 522 -5.98 27.22 22.40
N GLU A 523 -7.18 27.64 22.00
CA GLU A 523 -7.53 29.05 21.83
C GLU A 523 -7.38 29.87 23.11
N ASN A 524 -7.08 31.17 22.96
CA ASN A 524 -6.99 32.14 24.06
C ASN A 524 -6.06 31.70 25.21
N LYS A 525 -5.03 30.91 24.88
CA LYS A 525 -3.99 30.50 25.82
C LYS A 525 -2.67 31.16 25.50
N THR A 526 -1.95 31.51 26.56
CA THR A 526 -0.60 32.04 26.47
C THR A 526 0.38 30.96 25.99
N PRO A 527 1.54 31.33 25.43
CA PRO A 527 2.54 30.36 25.01
C PRO A 527 2.91 29.32 26.09
N GLN A 528 2.99 29.78 27.35
CA GLN A 528 3.31 28.94 28.50
C GLN A 528 2.19 27.94 28.81
N GLN A 529 0.93 28.34 28.66
CA GLN A 529 -0.23 27.47 28.84
C GLN A 529 -0.33 26.43 27.71
N ILE A 530 -0.06 26.81 26.46
CA ILE A 530 -0.04 25.90 25.31
C ILE A 530 1.08 24.86 25.42
N THR A 531 2.27 25.28 25.86
CA THR A 531 3.40 24.35 26.03
C THR A 531 3.10 23.29 27.09
N ARG A 532 2.41 23.68 28.18
CA ARG A 532 2.03 22.81 29.31
C ARG A 532 0.75 21.99 29.07
N LEU A 533 -0.02 22.30 28.02
CA LEU A 533 -1.22 21.56 27.68
C LEU A 533 -0.88 20.11 27.34
N ASP A 534 -1.50 19.20 28.07
CA ASP A 534 -1.49 17.78 27.76
C ASP A 534 -2.80 17.41 27.05
N PHE A 535 -2.68 17.01 25.79
CA PHE A 535 -3.83 16.65 24.96
C PHE A 535 -4.28 15.21 25.20
N GLU A 536 -3.39 14.33 25.68
CA GLU A 536 -3.72 12.93 25.85
C GLU A 536 -4.87 12.70 26.86
N PRO A 537 -4.89 13.34 28.04
CA PRO A 537 -6.04 13.32 28.95
C PRO A 537 -7.32 13.89 28.31
N LEU A 538 -7.22 14.95 27.51
CA LEU A 538 -8.37 15.58 26.86
C LEU A 538 -9.03 14.64 25.84
N PHE A 539 -8.23 13.91 25.05
CA PHE A 539 -8.76 12.90 24.12
C PHE A 539 -9.25 11.65 24.84
N ALA A 540 -8.65 11.29 25.97
CA ALA A 540 -9.11 10.18 26.82
C ALA A 540 -10.49 10.48 27.43
N GLU A 541 -10.75 11.72 27.86
CA GLU A 541 -12.05 12.16 28.37
C GLU A 541 -13.17 12.08 27.32
N LEU A 542 -12.85 12.35 26.05
CA LEU A 542 -13.79 12.16 24.93
C LEU A 542 -13.91 10.67 24.53
N GLY A 543 -13.09 9.81 25.13
CA GLY A 543 -12.94 8.38 24.84
C GLY A 543 -12.58 8.13 23.39
N LEU A 544 -11.63 8.92 22.86
CA LEU A 544 -11.12 8.86 21.50
C LEU A 544 -9.79 8.09 21.41
N MET A 545 -8.96 8.14 22.45
CA MET A 545 -7.63 7.49 22.47
C MET A 545 -7.68 5.99 22.17
N GLN A 546 -8.72 5.29 22.62
CA GLN A 546 -8.91 3.86 22.41
C GLN A 546 -9.35 3.47 20.99
N HIS A 547 -9.62 4.44 20.12
CA HIS A 547 -10.18 4.21 18.77
C HIS A 547 -9.42 4.90 17.64
N LEU A 548 -8.43 5.75 17.95
CA LEU A 548 -7.53 6.29 16.95
C LEU A 548 -6.50 5.21 16.57
N SER A 549 -6.39 4.90 15.27
CA SER A 549 -5.32 4.03 14.79
C SER A 549 -3.95 4.64 15.10
N PRO A 550 -2.86 3.84 15.20
CA PRO A 550 -1.52 4.38 15.45
C PRO A 550 -1.13 5.52 14.50
N SER A 551 -1.56 5.44 13.23
CA SER A 551 -1.30 6.48 12.25
C SER A 551 -2.08 7.78 12.51
N ARG A 552 -3.35 7.69 12.94
CA ARG A 552 -4.14 8.86 13.36
C ARG A 552 -3.62 9.45 14.67
N GLY A 553 -3.13 8.61 15.59
CA GLY A 553 -2.41 9.05 16.78
C GLY A 553 -1.17 9.88 16.41
N ASN A 554 -0.39 9.45 15.42
CA ASN A 554 0.76 10.20 14.93
C ASN A 554 0.38 11.55 14.30
N GLY A 555 -0.68 11.58 13.48
CA GLY A 555 -1.19 12.84 12.91
C GLY A 555 -1.69 13.82 13.98
N LEU A 556 -2.39 13.31 15.00
CA LEU A 556 -2.80 14.10 16.16
C LEU A 556 -1.58 14.68 16.91
N LEU A 557 -0.59 13.84 17.20
CA LEU A 557 0.66 14.26 17.84
C LEU A 557 1.41 15.30 17.01
N ALA A 558 1.40 15.18 15.69
CA ALA A 558 2.00 16.15 14.78
C ALA A 558 1.29 17.52 14.84
N ILE A 559 -0.04 17.53 14.88
CA ILE A 559 -0.82 18.77 15.04
C ILE A 559 -0.50 19.43 16.38
N VAL A 560 -0.54 18.66 17.47
CA VAL A 560 -0.22 19.14 18.82
C VAL A 560 1.19 19.71 18.87
N LYS A 561 2.16 18.99 18.29
CA LYS A 561 3.55 19.43 18.19
C LYS A 561 3.64 20.76 17.45
N ARG A 562 2.97 20.90 16.30
CA ARG A 562 2.99 22.13 15.50
C ARG A 562 2.39 23.32 16.26
N ILE A 563 1.29 23.14 16.99
CA ILE A 563 0.71 24.19 17.85
C ILE A 563 1.72 24.64 18.91
N LYS A 564 2.41 23.70 19.56
CA LYS A 564 3.44 24.01 20.56
C LYS A 564 4.65 24.71 19.96
N GLU A 565 5.09 24.31 18.77
CA GLU A 565 6.18 24.97 18.05
C GLU A 565 5.82 26.41 17.66
N LEU A 566 4.61 26.63 17.12
CA LEU A 566 4.13 27.97 16.77
C LEU A 566 4.07 28.88 18.01
N ALA A 567 3.48 28.39 19.11
CA ALA A 567 3.42 29.13 20.36
C ALA A 567 4.82 29.40 20.95
N GLY A 568 5.74 28.43 20.90
CA GLY A 568 7.10 28.56 21.43
C GLY A 568 8.01 29.47 20.60
N SER A 569 7.75 29.62 19.29
CA SER A 569 8.53 30.51 18.41
C SER A 569 8.24 32.01 18.59
N GLN A 570 7.16 32.33 19.32
CA GLN A 570 6.68 33.69 19.59
C GLN A 570 6.81 34.11 21.06
N ALA A 571 7.35 33.21 21.91
CA ALA A 571 7.71 33.46 23.31
C ALA A 571 9.18 33.87 23.42
#